data_AF-A0A529ZCP0-F1
#
_entry.id   AF-A0A529ZCP0-F1
#
_cell.length_a   1.000
_cell.length_b   1.000
_cell.length_c   1.000
_cell.angle_alpha   90.00
_cell.angle_beta   90.00
_cell.angle_gamma   90.00
#
_symmetry.space_group_name_H-M   'P 1'
#
loop_
_entity.id
_entity.type
_entity.pdbx_description
1 polymer ?
#
loop_
_entity_poly.entity_id
_entity_poly.type
_entity_poly.pdbx_seq_one_letter_code
_entity_poly.pdbx_strand_id
1 'polypeptide(L)' 'MFRNALLLVSRLLLAALFVPSGFQALTNIGGTISYFAGLGLPLPTLAAWGTGLFELIAGLLVLVGFQTRIVA' A
#
# COMPACT_ATOMS: atom_id res chain seq x y z
N MET A 1 5.05 -13.87 25.82
CA MET A 1 5.63 -14.48 24.60
C MET A 1 4.76 -14.25 23.37
N PHE A 2 3.46 -14.60 23.39
CA PHE A 2 2.55 -14.47 22.24
C PHE A 2 2.39 -13.06 21.65
N ARG A 3 2.43 -12.01 22.47
CA ARG A 3 2.24 -10.62 22.03
C ARG A 3 3.25 -10.19 20.95
N ASN A 4 4.51 -10.59 21.05
CA ASN A 4 5.54 -10.25 20.07
C ASN A 4 5.34 -11.01 18.74
N ALA A 5 4.93 -12.28 18.82
CA ALA A 5 4.60 -13.06 17.63
C ALA A 5 3.38 -12.48 16.91
N LEU A 6 2.35 -12.07 17.67
CA LEU A 6 1.14 -11.45 17.13
C LEU A 6 1.45 -10.13 16.40
N LEU A 7 2.33 -9.30 16.97
CA LEU A 7 2.78 -8.04 16.36
C LEU A 7 3.59 -8.28 15.07
N LEU A 8 4.38 -9.35 15.02
CA LEU A 8 5.14 -9.71 13.82
C LEU A 8 4.21 -10.16 12.69
N VAL A 9 3.21 -10.98 13.03
CA VAL A 9 2.19 -11.46 12.10
C VAL A 9 1.35 -10.31 11.56
N SER A 10 0.87 -9.41 12.42
CA SER A 10 0.09 -8.24 11.95
C SER A 10 0.91 -7.37 10.99
N ARG A 11 2.21 -7.19 11.25
CA ARG A 11 3.10 -6.41 10.37
C ARG A 11 3.25 -7.08 8.99
N LEU A 12 3.45 -8.39 8.97
CA LEU A 12 3.57 -9.14 7.72
C LEU A 12 2.26 -9.13 6.94
N LEU A 13 1.12 -9.26 7.61
CA LEU A 13 -0.19 -9.19 6.97
C LEU A 13 -0.45 -7.81 6.34
N LEU A 14 -0.11 -6.73 7.04
CA LEU A 14 -0.22 -5.37 6.49
C LEU A 14 0.73 -5.17 5.31
N ALA A 15 1.99 -5.59 5.42
CA ALA A 15 2.94 -5.51 4.32
C ALA A 15 2.49 -6.34 3.10
N ALA A 16 1.91 -7.52 3.33
CA ALA A 16 1.38 -8.38 2.27
C ALA A 16 0.13 -7.80 1.59
N LEU A 17 -0.57 -6.85 2.21
CA LEU A 17 -1.66 -6.12 1.57
C LEU A 17 -1.12 -4.97 0.71
N PHE A 18 -0.27 -4.13 1.29
CA PHE A 18 0.17 -2.86 0.71
C PHE A 18 1.27 -3.00 -0.36
N VAL A 19 2.24 -3.91 -0.16
CA VAL A 19 3.36 -4.05 -1.11
C VAL A 19 2.87 -4.58 -2.47
N PRO A 20 2.06 -5.65 -2.55
CA PRO A 20 1.57 -6.14 -3.83
C PRO A 20 0.58 -5.17 -4.49
N SER A 21 -0.27 -4.49 -3.71
CA SER A 21 -1.22 -3.51 -4.24
C SER A 21 -0.51 -2.32 -4.86
N GLY A 22 0.45 -1.72 -4.14
CA GLY A 22 1.25 -0.61 -4.64
C GLY A 22 2.10 -1.00 -5.86
N PHE A 23 2.69 -2.20 -5.85
CA PHE A 23 3.43 -2.70 -7.00
C PHE A 23 2.54 -2.91 -8.23
N GLN A 24 1.35 -3.49 -8.06
CA GLN A 24 0.39 -3.69 -9.14
C GLN A 24 -0.15 -2.35 -9.65
N ALA A 25 -0.44 -1.41 -8.75
CA ALA A 25 -0.90 -0.09 -9.10
C ALA A 25 0.13 0.64 -9.97
N LEU A 26 1.42 0.56 -9.62
CA LEU A 26 2.51 1.21 -10.36
C LEU A 26 2.87 0.51 -11.68
N THR A 27 2.83 -0.82 -11.71
CA THR A 27 3.12 -1.59 -12.94
C THR A 27 1.98 -1.54 -13.97
N ASN A 28 0.73 -1.35 -13.52
CA ASN A 28 -0.42 -1.15 -14.38
C ASN A 28 -1.16 0.15 -14.04
N ILE A 29 -0.45 1.28 -14.09
CA ILE A 29 -1.01 2.60 -13.79
C ILE A 29 -2.20 2.94 -14.70
N GLY A 30 -2.16 2.55 -15.98
CA GLY A 30 -3.27 2.78 -16.91
C GLY A 30 -4.56 2.12 -16.43
N GLY A 31 -4.50 0.85 -16.01
CA GLY A 31 -5.64 0.14 -15.43
C GLY A 31 -6.15 0.78 -14.13
N THR A 32 -5.24 1.22 -13.27
CA THR A 32 -5.59 1.91 -12.01
C THR A 32 -6.28 3.25 -12.26
N ILE A 33 -5.82 4.03 -13.25
CA ILE A 33 -6.46 5.28 -13.66
C ILE A 33 -7.87 5.02 -14.19
N SER A 34 -8.06 4.00 -15.05
CA SER A 34 -9.39 3.64 -15.55
C SER A 34 -10.32 3.18 -14.44
N TYR A 35 -9.82 2.41 -13.48
CA TYR A 35 -10.58 2.00 -12.30
C TYR A 35 -11.03 3.22 -11.46
N PHE A 36 -10.11 4.14 -11.18
CA PHE A 36 -10.41 5.36 -10.43
C PHE A 36 -11.32 6.33 -11.18
N ALA A 37 -11.17 6.44 -12.49
CA ALA A 37 -12.09 7.19 -13.34
C ALA A 37 -13.51 6.58 -13.28
N GLY A 38 -13.62 5.25 -13.28
CA GLY A 38 -14.89 4.53 -13.12
C GLY A 38 -15.55 4.74 -11.75
N LEU A 39 -14.77 5.01 -10.71
CA LEU A 39 -15.26 5.41 -9.38
C LEU A 39 -15.68 6.89 -9.29
N GLY A 40 -15.50 7.67 -10.36
CA GLY A 40 -15.82 9.10 -10.38
C GLY A 40 -14.85 9.97 -9.57
N LEU A 41 -13.64 9.47 -9.31
CA LEU A 41 -12.64 10.24 -8.56
C LEU A 41 -12.20 11.48 -9.35
N PRO A 42 -12.10 12.66 -8.70
CA PRO A 42 -11.48 13.82 -9.32
C PRO A 42 -9.98 13.56 -9.52
N LEU A 43 -9.45 13.92 -10.70
CA LEU A 43 -8.04 13.76 -11.06
C LEU A 43 -7.51 12.31 -10.89
N PRO A 44 -8.10 11.32 -11.59
CA PRO A 44 -7.80 9.89 -11.41
C PRO A 44 -6.33 9.54 -11.69
N THR A 45 -5.67 10.29 -12.58
CA THR A 45 -4.23 10.19 -12.84
C THR A 45 -3.39 10.49 -11.61
N LEU A 46 -3.66 11.60 -10.92
CA LEU A 46 -2.92 11.98 -9.71
C LEU A 46 -3.24 11.02 -8.56
N ALA A 47 -4.50 10.62 -8.43
CA ALA A 47 -4.91 9.65 -7.42
C ALA A 47 -4.19 8.30 -7.60
N ALA A 48 -4.09 7.77 -8.83
CA ALA A 48 -3.42 6.50 -9.14
C ALA A 48 -1.93 6.53 -8.83
N TRP A 49 -1.23 7.60 -9.21
CA TRP A 49 0.18 7.77 -8.86
C TRP A 49 0.38 7.94 -7.36
N GLY A 50 -0.47 8.73 -6.71
CA GLY A 50 -0.42 8.97 -5.27
C GLY A 50 -0.63 7.70 -4.46
N THR A 51 -1.68 6.92 -4.75
CA THR A 51 -1.94 5.64 -4.09
C THR A 51 -0.87 4.61 -4.38
N GLY A 52 -0.48 4.41 -5.65
CA GLY A 52 0.55 3.42 -5.99
C GLY A 52 1.89 3.68 -5.29
N LEU A 53 2.35 4.94 -5.30
CA LEU A 53 3.58 5.33 -4.60
C LEU A 53 3.43 5.20 -3.08
N PHE A 54 2.32 5.69 -2.52
CA PHE A 54 2.06 5.63 -1.09
C PHE A 54 2.00 4.19 -0.60
N GLU A 55 1.24 3.32 -1.25
CA GLU A 55 1.06 1.93 -0.84
C GLU A 55 2.36 1.15 -0.91
N LEU A 56 3.18 1.36 -1.95
CA LEU A 56 4.47 0.68 -2.07
C LEU A 56 5.45 1.15 -0.99
N ILE A 57 5.58 2.47 -0.80
CA ILE A 57 6.50 3.04 0.20
C ILE A 57 6.05 2.66 1.61
N ALA A 58 4.78 2.85 1.95
CA ALA A 58 4.23 2.49 3.25
C ALA A 58 4.35 0.98 3.50
N GLY A 59 3.99 0.15 2.51
CA GLY A 59 4.12 -1.30 2.60
C GLY A 59 5.55 -1.77 2.87
N LEU A 60 6.55 -1.18 2.20
CA LEU A 60 7.96 -1.49 2.43
C LEU A 60 8.44 -1.03 3.81
N LEU A 61 8.03 0.15 4.26
CA LEU A 61 8.37 0.66 5.59
C LEU A 61 7.78 -0.24 6.70
N VAL A 62 6.53 -0.67 6.54
CA VAL A 62 5.88 -1.66 7.42
C VAL A 62 6.64 -2.98 7.39
N LEU A 63 7.00 -3.49 6.20
CA LEU A 63 7.73 -4.75 6.05
C LEU A 63 9.09 -4.73 6.78
N VAL A 64 9.88 -3.68 6.56
CA VAL A 64 11.20 -3.48 7.20
C VAL A 64 11.04 -3.26 8.71
N GLY A 65 9.89 -2.73 9.15
CA GLY A 65 9.64 -2.40 10.55
C GLY A 65 10.18 -1.04 10.95
N PHE A 66 10.47 -0.18 9.97
CA PHE A 66 10.93 1.17 10.23
C PHE A 66 9.74 2.03 10.63
N GLN A 67 9.73 2.47 11.90
CA GLN A 67 8.72 3.40 12.43
C GLN A 67 7.27 2.94 12.26
N THR A 68 6.99 1.65 12.48
CA THR A 68 5.65 1.03 12.32
C THR A 68 4.52 1.74 13.05
N ARG A 69 4.80 2.49 14.12
CA ARG A 69 3.79 3.27 14.87
C ARG A 69 3.31 4.53 14.13
N ILE A 70 4.05 5.01 13.13
CA ILE A 70 3.66 6.18 12.30
C ILE A 70 3.13 5.71 10.94
N VAL A 71 3.58 4.55 10.46
CA VAL A 71 3.27 4.04 9.13
C VAL A 71 2.04 3.11 9.11
N ALA A 72 1.79 2.36 10.20
CA ALA A 72 0.60 1.52 10.39
C ALA A 72 -0.37 2.16 11.38
#